data_AF-A0A2X2K6Y9-F1
#
_entry.id   AF-A0A2X2K6Y9-F1
#
_cell.length_a   1.000
_cell.length_b   1.000
_cell.length_c   1.000
_cell.angle_alpha   90.00
_cell.angle_beta   90.00
_cell.angle_gamma   90.00
#
_symmetry.space_group_name_H-M   'P 1'
#
loop_
_entity.id
_entity.type
_entity.pdbx_description
1 polymer ?
#
loop_
_entity_poly.entity_id
_entity_poly.type
_entity_poly.pdbx_seq_one_letter_code
_entity_poly.pdbx_strand_id
1 'polypeptide(L)'
;MHIAPYEEGNRFNHDPLRSRKLLLHKREIIKLGDQTREIGYSIVPLKLYLKHGHCKVLLGVARGKKKYDKRQALKEKAVKRDVARDMKARY
;
A
#
# COMPACT_ATOMS: atom_id res chain seq x y z
N MET A 1 3.76 1.10 -8.60
CA MET A 1 4.25 -0.08 -7.86
C MET A 1 5.56 -0.48 -8.50
N HIS A 2 6.66 -0.46 -7.75
CA HIS A 2 7.96 -0.87 -8.27
C HIS A 2 8.09 -2.40 -8.18
N ILE A 3 8.39 -3.05 -9.30
CA ILE A 3 8.73 -4.48 -9.33
C ILE A 3 10.12 -4.59 -9.88
N ALA A 4 11.06 -5.00 -9.04
CA ALA A 4 12.45 -5.15 -9.43
C ALA A 4 12.55 -6.06 -10.67
N PRO A 5 13.41 -5.71 -11.64
CA PRO A 5 13.70 -6.61 -12.76
C PRO A 5 14.32 -7.89 -12.20
N TYR A 6 14.11 -9.00 -12.89
CA TYR A 6 14.68 -10.29 -12.50
C TYR A 6 16.10 -10.38 -13.07
N GLU A 7 17.10 -10.62 -12.22
CA GLU A 7 18.52 -10.58 -12.59
C GLU A 7 18.87 -11.72 -13.55
N GLU A 8 18.26 -12.89 -13.35
CA GLU A 8 18.36 -14.07 -14.20
C GLU A 8 17.39 -14.01 -15.40
N GLY A 9 16.76 -12.84 -15.62
CA GLY A 9 15.95 -12.54 -16.80
C GLY A 9 16.80 -12.24 -18.03
N ASN A 10 16.22 -12.41 -19.21
CA ASN A 10 16.86 -12.04 -20.48
C ASN A 10 16.84 -10.50 -20.68
N ARG A 11 17.50 -9.99 -21.73
CA ARG A 11 17.52 -8.57 -22.13
C ARG A 11 16.14 -7.91 -22.25
N PHE A 12 15.08 -8.69 -22.39
CA PHE A 12 13.69 -8.23 -22.45
C PHE A 12 13.01 -8.22 -21.08
N ASN A 13 13.65 -7.61 -20.07
CA ASN A 13 13.05 -7.41 -18.75
C ASN A 13 11.93 -6.36 -18.80
N HIS A 14 10.96 -6.46 -17.88
CA HIS A 14 9.88 -5.47 -17.78
C HIS A 14 10.38 -4.13 -17.24
N ASP A 15 9.79 -3.03 -17.68
CA ASP A 15 9.98 -1.74 -17.02
C ASP A 15 9.45 -1.82 -15.56
N PRO A 16 10.31 -1.60 -14.54
CA PRO A 16 9.96 -1.72 -13.12
C PRO A 16 8.82 -0.83 -12.66
N LEU A 17 8.61 0.32 -13.32
CA LEU A 17 7.60 1.33 -12.94
C LEU A 17 6.38 1.34 -13.86
N ARG A 18 6.28 0.39 -14.80
CA ARG A 18 5.18 0.35 -15.75
C ARG A 18 3.81 0.34 -15.08
N SER A 19 2.85 1.05 -15.65
CA SER A 19 1.46 0.97 -15.25
C SER A 19 0.89 -0.42 -15.57
N ARG A 20 0.22 -1.03 -14.60
CA ARG A 20 -0.40 -2.35 -14.75
C ARG A 20 -1.90 -2.21 -14.57
N LYS A 21 -2.66 -2.63 -15.58
CA LYS A 21 -4.13 -2.60 -15.53
C LYS A 21 -4.62 -3.63 -14.52
N LEU A 22 -5.49 -3.20 -13.61
CA LEU A 22 -6.14 -4.10 -12.65
C LEU A 22 -7.41 -4.69 -13.27
N LEU A 23 -7.66 -5.96 -12.98
CA LEU A 23 -8.83 -6.69 -13.44
C LEU A 23 -9.85 -6.73 -12.29
N LEU A 24 -10.98 -6.06 -12.49
CA LEU A 24 -12.08 -5.90 -11.53
C LEU A 24 -13.41 -6.10 -12.27
N HIS A 25 -14.45 -6.49 -11.54
CA HIS A 25 -15.80 -6.54 -12.12
C HIS A 25 -16.36 -5.13 -12.36
N LYS A 26 -17.23 -4.97 -13.35
CA LYS A 26 -17.84 -3.67 -13.70
C LYS A 26 -18.48 -2.95 -12.49
N ARG A 27 -19.19 -3.69 -11.64
CA ARG A 27 -19.83 -3.16 -10.43
C ARG A 27 -18.81 -2.61 -9.42
N GLU A 28 -17.66 -3.27 -9.29
CA GLU A 28 -16.58 -2.86 -8.39
C GLU A 28 -15.88 -1.60 -8.90
N ILE A 29 -15.67 -1.50 -10.22
CA ILE A 29 -15.08 -0.32 -10.86
C ILE A 29 -15.95 0.91 -10.61
N ILE A 30 -17.27 0.79 -10.78
CA ILE A 30 -18.21 1.90 -10.53
C ILE A 30 -18.14 2.30 -9.05
N LYS A 31 -18.26 1.33 -8.13
CA LYS A 31 -18.20 1.58 -6.69
C LYS A 31 -16.92 2.29 -6.25
N LEU A 32 -15.76 1.82 -6.72
CA LEU A 32 -14.47 2.44 -6.39
C LEU A 32 -14.31 3.81 -7.06
N GLY A 33 -14.84 3.97 -8.28
CA GLY A 33 -14.86 5.24 -8.99
C GLY A 33 -15.65 6.30 -8.22
N ASP A 34 -16.84 5.95 -7.73
CA ASP A 34 -17.67 6.86 -6.93
C ASP A 34 -17.00 7.23 -5.61
N GLN A 35 -16.39 6.26 -4.91
CA GLN A 35 -15.65 6.52 -3.67
C GLN A 35 -14.41 7.41 -3.89
N THR A 36 -13.78 7.34 -5.05
CA THR A 36 -12.59 8.16 -5.36
C THR A 36 -12.96 9.59 -5.77
N ARG A 37 -14.21 9.83 -6.20
CA ARG A 37 -14.70 11.19 -6.50
C ARG A 37 -14.87 12.04 -5.23
N GLU A 38 -15.10 11.41 -4.08
CA GLU A 38 -15.14 12.10 -2.80
C GLU A 38 -13.76 12.66 -2.41
N ILE A 39 -13.74 13.93 -1.99
CA ILE A 39 -12.49 14.65 -1.72
C ILE A 39 -11.70 14.00 -0.58
N GLY A 40 -10.49 13.56 -0.91
CA GLY A 40 -9.51 13.07 0.06
C GLY A 40 -9.48 11.54 0.24
N TYR A 41 -10.33 10.79 -0.47
CA TYR A 41 -10.22 9.34 -0.57
C TYR A 41 -9.25 8.94 -1.68
N SER A 42 -8.50 7.87 -1.44
CA SER A 42 -7.53 7.33 -2.38
C SER A 42 -7.51 5.82 -2.30
N ILE A 43 -7.34 5.19 -3.45
CA ILE A 43 -7.18 3.73 -3.56
C ILE A 43 -5.72 3.39 -3.30
N VAL A 44 -5.46 2.52 -2.33
CA VAL A 44 -4.12 2.07 -1.96
C VAL A 44 -4.03 0.55 -1.97
N PRO A 45 -2.89 -0.03 -2.43
CA PRO A 45 -2.65 -1.45 -2.30
C PRO A 45 -2.33 -1.80 -0.83
N LEU A 46 -3.00 -2.83 -0.31
CA LEU A 46 -2.79 -3.32 1.06
C LEU A 46 -1.86 -4.54 1.09
N LYS A 47 -2.10 -5.50 0.18
CA LYS A 47 -1.34 -6.74 0.13
C LYS A 47 -1.34 -7.32 -1.27
N LEU A 48 -0.25 -8.00 -1.61
CA LEU A 48 -0.14 -8.84 -2.81
C LEU A 48 -0.15 -10.30 -2.36
N TYR A 49 -0.90 -11.13 -3.07
CA TYR A 49 -1.00 -12.55 -2.74
C TYR A 49 -1.19 -13.38 -4.00
N LEU A 50 -0.62 -14.59 -4.01
CA LEU A 50 -0.80 -15.53 -5.09
C LEU A 50 -2.07 -16.34 -4.84
N LYS A 51 -2.93 -16.44 -5.86
CA LYS A 51 -4.13 -17.28 -5.83
C LYS A 51 -4.34 -17.90 -7.21
N HIS A 52 -4.37 -19.23 -7.27
CA HIS A 52 -4.51 -20.00 -8.52
C HIS A 52 -3.51 -19.57 -9.62
N GLY A 53 -2.23 -19.44 -9.26
CA GLY A 53 -1.18 -19.04 -10.21
C GLY A 53 -1.17 -17.56 -10.62
N HIS A 54 -2.13 -16.76 -10.15
CA HIS A 54 -2.19 -15.32 -10.43
C HIS A 54 -1.83 -14.48 -9.20
N CYS A 55 -1.08 -13.40 -9.41
CA CYS A 55 -0.85 -12.40 -8.39
C CYS A 55 -2.06 -11.47 -8.28
N LYS A 56 -2.73 -11.51 -7.13
CA LYS A 56 -3.86 -10.66 -6.79
C LYS A 56 -3.42 -9.55 -5.86
N VAL A 57 -4.01 -8.37 -6.06
CA VAL A 57 -3.80 -7.20 -5.20
C VAL A 57 -5.05 -6.99 -4.37
N LEU A 58 -4.89 -6.93 -3.05
CA LEU A 58 -5.93 -6.43 -2.15
C LEU A 58 -5.87 -4.90 -2.15
N LEU A 59 -6.97 -4.25 -2.51
CA LEU A 59 -7.10 -2.80 -2.52
C LEU A 59 -7.90 -2.34 -1.30
N GLY A 60 -7.53 -1.18 -0.76
CA GLY A 60 -8.28 -0.46 0.25
C GLY A 60 -8.57 0.97 -0.21
N VAL A 61 -9.70 1.51 0.22
CA VAL A 61 -10.01 2.95 0.08
C VAL A 61 -9.69 3.61 1.41
N ALA A 62 -8.81 4.59 1.39
CA ALA A 62 -8.34 5.26 2.60
C ALA A 62 -8.38 6.77 2.42
N ARG A 63 -8.61 7.49 3.53
CA ARG A 63 -8.49 8.94 3.57
C ARG A 63 -7.12 9.33 4.12
N GLY A 64 -6.44 10.25 3.44
CA GLY A 64 -5.17 10.79 3.92
C GLY A 64 -5.34 11.51 5.27
N LYS A 65 -4.50 11.19 6.26
CA LYS A 65 -4.44 11.93 7.54
C LYS A 65 -4.00 13.38 7.30
N LYS A 66 -4.60 14.33 8.01
CA LYS A 66 -4.22 15.74 7.93
C LYS A 66 -2.84 15.95 8.57
N LYS A 67 -2.15 17.06 8.23
CA LYS A 67 -0.77 17.32 8.71
C LYS A 67 -0.67 17.35 10.24
N TYR A 68 -1.69 17.85 10.95
CA TYR A 68 -1.70 17.87 12.41
C TYR A 68 -1.79 16.44 12.99
N ASP A 69 -2.68 15.59 12.45
CA ASP A 69 -2.81 14.18 12.86
C ASP A 69 -1.51 13.41 12.66
N LYS A 70 -0.75 13.72 11.60
CA LYS A 70 0.55 13.09 11.34
C LYS A 70 1.57 13.41 12.43
N ARG A 71 1.59 14.65 12.96
CA ARG A 71 2.52 15.05 14.03
C ARG A 71 2.23 14.30 15.32
N GLN A 72 0.96 14.21 15.71
CA GLN A 72 0.56 13.48 16.92
C GLN A 72 0.89 11.98 16.80
N ALA A 73 0.55 11.37 15.66
CA ALA A 73 0.88 9.97 15.42
C ALA A 73 2.39 9.68 15.41
N LEU A 74 3.22 10.62 14.93
CA LEU A 74 4.68 10.50 14.96
C LEU A 74 5.21 10.55 16.39
N LYS A 75 4.70 11.46 17.22
CA LYS A 75 5.05 11.55 18.64
C LYS A 75 4.70 10.26 19.38
N GLU A 76 3.47 9.78 19.24
CA GLU A 76 3.03 8.52 19.86
C GLU A 76 3.88 7.32 19.43
N LYS A 77 4.26 7.25 18.15
CA LYS A 77 5.10 6.17 17.62
C LYS A 77 6.53 6.24 18.14
N ALA A 78 7.08 7.44 18.34
CA ALA A 78 8.38 7.63 18.97
C ALA A 78 8.36 7.19 20.43
N VAL A 79 7.39 7.68 21.21
CA VAL A 79 7.21 7.31 22.63
C VAL A 79 7.07 5.79 22.80
N LYS A 80 6.22 5.15 21.99
CA LYS A 80 6.07 3.67 22.03
C LYS A 80 7.37 2.93 21.73
N ARG A 81 8.19 3.44 20.80
CA ARG A 81 9.47 2.83 20.44
C ARG A 81 10.49 2.96 21.57
N ASP A 82 10.54 4.11 22.23
CA ASP A 82 11.49 4.34 23.31
C ASP A 82 11.11 3.52 24.56
N VAL A 83 9.82 3.46 24.91
CA VAL A 83 9.32 2.56 25.97
C VAL A 83 9.66 1.09 25.66
N ALA A 84 9.47 0.64 24.42
CA ALA A 84 9.81 -0.73 24.02
C ALA A 84 11.33 -1.01 24.09
N ARG A 85 12.17 0.00 23.82
CA ARG A 85 13.63 -0.11 23.93
C ARG A 85 14.06 -0.23 25.40
N ASP A 86 13.51 0.61 26.27
CA ASP A 86 13.80 0.58 27.72
C ASP A 86 13.34 -0.74 28.37
N MET A 87 12.18 -1.26 27.98
CA MET A 87 11.69 -2.55 28.45
C MET A 87 12.62 -3.70 28.04
N LYS A 88 13.19 -3.64 26.83
CA LYS A 88 14.13 -4.64 26.32
C LYS A 88 15.52 -4.53 26.93
N ALA A 89 15.95 -3.34 27.37
CA ALA A 89 17.24 -3.14 28.03
C ALA A 89 17.24 -3.53 29.52
N ARG A 90 16.05 -3.62 30.15
CA ARG A 90 15.87 -4.05 31.54
C ARG A 90 15.70 -5.57 31.71
N TYR A 91 15.56 -6.32 30.63
CA TYR A 91 15.56 -7.79 30.58
C TYR A 91 16.87 -8.26 29.97
#